data_AF-A0A536CQD4-F1
#
_entry.id   AF-A0A536CQD4-F1
#
_cell.length_a   1.000
_cell.length_b   1.000
_cell.length_c   1.000
_cell.angle_alpha   90.00
_cell.angle_beta   90.00
_cell.angle_gamma   90.00
#
_symmetry.space_group_name_H-M   'P 1'
#
loop_
_entity.id
_entity.type
_entity.pdbx_description
1 polymer ?
#
loop_
_entity_poly.entity_id
_entity_poly.type
_entity_poly.pdbx_seq_one_letter_code
_entity_poly.pdbx_strand_id
1 'polypeptide(L)' 'MTRRALADTSLFIARESGRPLAQIELPDELAISVITLGELRAGVLTAADVATRAVRLATLTEALTVDVVEIDQAVA' A
#
# COMPACT_ATOMS: atom_id res chain seq x y z
N MET A 1 23.28 -2.10 -9.42
CA MET A 1 22.05 -2.82 -9.81
C MET A 1 20.92 -2.17 -9.05
N THR A 2 19.85 -1.77 -9.74
CA THR A 2 18.65 -1.16 -9.14
C THR A 2 17.89 -2.22 -8.33
N ARG A 3 17.61 -1.94 -7.06
CA ARG A 3 16.82 -2.84 -6.18
C ARG A 3 15.34 -2.52 -6.36
N ARG A 4 14.53 -3.57 -6.57
CA ARG A 4 13.07 -3.48 -6.70
C ARG A 4 12.41 -4.24 -5.55
N ALA A 5 11.31 -3.75 -5.02
CA ALA A 5 10.46 -4.53 -4.12
C ALA A 5 8.97 -4.30 -4.39
N LEU A 6 8.17 -5.28 -3.96
CA LEU A 6 6.72 -5.20 -3.93
C LEU A 6 6.27 -4.92 -2.50
N ALA A 7 5.60 -3.78 -2.28
CA ALA A 7 5.05 -3.43 -0.99
C ALA A 7 3.72 -4.16 -0.74
N ASP A 8 3.62 -4.76 0.45
CA ASP A 8 2.39 -5.33 0.99
C ASP A 8 1.55 -4.25 1.71
N THR A 9 0.27 -4.54 1.90
CA THR A 9 -0.72 -3.69 2.58
C THR A 9 -0.30 -3.33 4.00
N SER A 10 0.38 -4.24 4.69
CA SER A 10 0.89 -4.01 6.05
C SER A 10 1.84 -2.81 6.16
N LEU A 11 2.60 -2.50 5.10
CA LEU A 11 3.49 -1.32 5.03
C LEU A 11 2.69 -0.01 5.11
N PHE A 12 1.57 0.04 4.41
CA PHE A 12 0.67 1.20 4.39
C PHE A 12 -0.08 1.36 5.71
N ILE A 13 -0.55 0.25 6.30
CA ILE A 13 -1.20 0.26 7.62
C ILE A 13 -0.23 0.71 8.71
N ALA A 14 1.04 0.31 8.65
CA ALA A 14 2.06 0.78 9.59
C ALA A 14 2.27 2.30 9.51
N ARG A 15 2.31 2.87 8.29
CA ARG A 15 2.37 4.33 8.08
C ARG A 15 1.13 5.04 8.63
N GLU A 16 -0.06 4.51 8.34
CA GLU A 16 -1.35 5.04 8.82
C GLU A 16 -1.43 5.07 10.36
N SER A 17 -0.98 4.00 11.01
CA SER A 17 -1.03 3.88 12.48
C SER A 17 0.13 4.59 13.19
N GLY A 18 1.04 5.24 12.46
CA GLY A 18 2.26 5.83 13.01
C GLY A 18 3.21 4.80 13.63
N ARG A 19 3.04 3.51 13.29
CA ARG A 19 3.89 2.44 13.80
C ARG A 19 5.27 2.60 13.17
N PRO A 20 6.35 2.66 13.98
CA PRO A 20 7.70 2.73 13.44
C PRO A 20 7.95 1.53 12.54
N LEU A 21 8.21 1.79 11.27
CA LEU A 21 8.87 0.82 10.43
C LEU A 21 10.31 0.72 10.96
N ALA A 22 10.81 -0.50 11.16
CA ALA A 22 12.25 -0.70 11.35
C ALA A 22 12.98 0.04 10.22
N GLN A 23 14.22 0.47 10.42
CA GLN A 23 15.03 1.11 9.37
C GLN A 23 15.25 0.11 8.23
N ILE A 24 14.24 -0.01 7.37
CA ILE A 24 14.27 -0.80 6.15
C ILE A 24 14.88 0.13 5.13
N GLU A 25 16.03 -0.26 4.62
CA GLU A 25 16.63 0.42 3.48
C GLU A 25 15.70 0.23 2.28
N LEU A 26 14.91 1.26 1.98
CA LEU A 26 13.94 1.22 0.90
C LEU A 26 14.65 0.93 -0.43
N PRO A 27 14.05 0.09 -1.29
CA PRO A 27 14.57 -0.16 -2.63
C PRO A 27 14.52 1.12 -3.48
N ASP A 28 15.28 1.13 -4.56
CA ASP A 28 15.28 2.24 -5.53
C ASP A 28 13.94 2.37 -6.25
N GLU A 29 13.27 1.23 -6.47
CA GLU A 29 11.95 1.16 -7.10
C GLU A 29 10.99 0.33 -6.23
N LEU A 30 9.80 0.89 -5.98
CA LEU A 30 8.75 0.25 -5.19
C LEU A 30 7.47 0.18 -6.03
N ALA A 31 6.88 -1.01 -6.09
CA ALA A 31 5.58 -1.25 -6.71
C ALA A 31 4.61 -1.85 -5.68
N ILE A 32 3.32 -1.89 -6.02
CA ILE A 32 2.28 -2.60 -5.25
C ILE A 32 1.53 -3.57 -6.14
N SER A 33 0.94 -4.61 -5.54
CA SER A 33 0.00 -5.47 -6.26
C SER A 33 -1.37 -4.80 -6.39
N VAL A 34 -2.10 -5.13 -7.46
CA VAL A 34 -3.54 -4.84 -7.57
C VAL A 34 -4.36 -5.38 -6.39
N ILE A 35 -3.90 -6.46 -5.74
CA ILE A 35 -4.52 -7.01 -4.52
C ILE A 35 -4.40 -6.03 -3.36
N THR A 36 -3.19 -5.53 -3.08
CA THR A 36 -2.94 -4.50 -2.06
C THR A 36 -3.76 -3.24 -2.33
N LEU A 37 -3.85 -2.82 -3.59
CA LEU A 37 -4.70 -1.68 -3.98
C LEU A 37 -6.19 -1.95 -3.66
N GLY A 38 -6.66 -3.18 -3.90
CA GLY A 38 -8.01 -3.63 -3.55
C GLY A 38 -8.27 -3.60 -2.03
N GLU A 39 -7.32 -4.09 -1.23
CA GLU A 39 -7.41 -4.09 0.24
C GLU A 39 -7.48 -2.66 0.81
N LEU A 40 -6.65 -1.74 0.30
CA LEU A 40 -6.70 -0.32 0.70
C LEU A 40 -8.05 0.32 0.36
N ARG A 41 -8.59 0.06 -0.84
CA ARG A 41 -9.94 0.52 -1.23
C ARG A 41 -11.01 -0.04 -0.31
N ALA A 42 -10.97 -1.33 0.00
CA ALA A 42 -11.90 -1.96 0.93
C ALA A 42 -11.78 -1.32 2.33
N GLY A 43 -10.58 -1.01 2.78
CA GLY A 43 -10.32 -0.29 4.03
C GLY A 43 -11.00 1.09 4.07
N VAL A 44 -10.95 1.86 2.99
CA VAL A 44 -11.64 3.17 2.89
C VAL A 44 -13.16 2.99 2.96
N LEU A 45 -13.71 2.03 2.20
CA LEU A 45 -15.16 1.81 2.10
C LEU A 45 -15.77 1.29 3.41
N THR A 46 -15.00 0.58 4.22
CA THR A 46 -15.44 -0.03 5.49
C THR A 46 -15.06 0.78 6.73
N ALA A 47 -14.48 1.97 6.57
CA ALA A 47 -14.09 2.81 7.69
C ALA A 47 -15.29 3.19 8.58
N ALA A 48 -15.12 3.04 9.90
CA ALA A 48 -16.19 3.21 10.89
C ALA A 48 -16.64 4.67 11.07
N ASP A 49 -15.76 5.63 10.79
CA ASP A 49 -16.00 7.06 10.97
C ASP A 49 -15.29 7.89 9.90
N VAL A 50 -15.67 9.17 9.81
CA VAL A 50 -15.17 10.10 8.78
C VAL A 50 -13.67 10.37 8.95
N ALA A 51 -13.16 10.44 10.18
CA ALA A 51 -11.74 10.73 10.43
C ALA A 51 -10.88 9.54 9.98
N THR A 52 -11.24 8.33 10.37
CA THR A 52 -10.61 7.08 9.91
C THR A 52 -10.66 6.96 8.38
N ARG A 53 -11.82 7.29 7.77
CA ARG A 53 -11.95 7.26 6.32
C ARG A 53 -11.04 8.26 5.62
N ALA A 54 -10.88 9.46 6.16
CA ALA A 54 -10.02 10.50 5.60
C ALA A 54 -8.54 10.06 5.59
N VAL A 55 -8.06 9.47 6.69
CA VAL A 55 -6.69 8.93 6.76
C VAL A 55 -6.50 7.81 5.74
N ARG A 56 -7.40 6.83 5.71
CA ARG A 56 -7.32 5.71 4.76
C ARG A 56 -7.38 6.17 3.30
N LEU A 57 -8.17 7.20 3.01
CA LEU A 57 -8.25 7.77 1.67
C LEU A 57 -6.94 8.46 1.27
N ALA A 58 -6.28 9.15 2.20
CA ALA A 58 -4.95 9.69 1.95
C ALA A 58 -3.94 8.58 1.65
N THR A 59 -3.93 7.50 2.45
CA THR A 59 -3.09 6.31 2.22
C THR A 59 -3.34 5.67 0.84
N LEU A 60 -4.61 5.48 0.46
CA LEU A 60 -4.97 4.97 -0.86
C LEU A 60 -4.50 5.90 -2.00
N THR A 61 -4.61 7.21 -1.79
CA THR A 61 -4.19 8.21 -2.78
C THR A 61 -2.68 8.18 -2.98
N GLU A 62 -1.89 8.05 -1.90
CA GLU A 62 -0.44 7.85 -1.99
C GLU A 62 -0.10 6.55 -2.74
N ALA A 63 -0.80 5.45 -2.42
CA ALA A 63 -0.58 4.16 -3.08
C ALA A 63 -0.87 4.17 -4.59
N LEU A 64 -1.75 5.05 -5.07
CA LEU A 64 -2.02 5.21 -6.51
C LEU A 64 -0.91 5.93 -7.27
N THR A 65 0.11 6.46 -6.59
CA THR A 65 1.25 7.16 -7.22
C THR A 65 2.43 6.23 -7.52
N VAL A 66 2.41 5.00 -7.02
CA VAL A 66 3.42 3.96 -7.30
C VAL A 66 2.92 2.99 -8.35
N ASP A 67 3.84 2.29 -9.01
CA ASP A 67 3.51 1.30 -10.04
C ASP A 67 2.62 0.19 -9.46
N VAL A 68 1.53 -0.11 -10.18
CA VAL A 68 0.60 -1.19 -9.82
C VAL A 68 0.86 -2.38 -10.74
N VAL A 69 1.17 -3.52 -10.13
CA VAL A 69 1.41 -4.78 -10.82
C VAL A 69 0.13 -5.62 -10.81
N GLU A 70 -0.32 -5.98 -12.01
CA GLU A 70 -1.48 -6.84 -12.25
C GLU A 70 -1.17 -8.31 -11.92
N ILE A 71 -2.21 -9.11 -11.70
CA ILE A 71 -2.10 -10.57 -11.62
C ILE A 71 -2.03 -11.14 -13.04
N ASP A 72 -0.99 -11.91 -13.33
CA ASP A 72 -0.79 -12.57 -14.61
C ASP A 72 -0.68 -14.10 -14.44
N GLN A 73 -0.41 -14.80 -15.55
CA GLN A 73 -0.30 -16.27 -15.56
C GLN A 73 0.82 -16.83 -14.68
N ALA A 74 1.86 -16.05 -14.35
CA ALA A 74 2.95 -16.55 -13.52
C ALA A 74 2.54 -16.73 -12.05
N VAL A 75 1.44 -16.08 -11.63
CA VAL A 75 0.96 -16.02 -10.25
C VAL A 75 -0.53 -16.36 -10.10
N ALA A 76 -1.17 -16.88 -11.16
CA ALA A 76 -2.59 -17.24 -11.21
C ALA A 76 -2.90 -18.65 -10.64
#